data_AF-A0A2K3K7I7-F1
#
_entry.id   AF-A0A2K3K7I7-F1
#
_cell.length_a   1.000
_cell.length_b   1.000
_cell.length_c   1.000
_cell.angle_alpha   90.00
_cell.angle_beta   90.00
_cell.angle_gamma   90.00
#
_symmetry.space_group_name_H-M   'P 1'
#
loop_
_entity.id
_entity.type
_entity.pdbx_description
1 polymer ?
#
loop_
_entity_poly.entity_id
_entity_poly.type
_entity_poly.pdbx_seq_one_letter_code
_entity_poly.pdbx_strand_id
1 'polypeptide(L)'
;MTFQTALNPPGGVRPVKDDKGKNPDDIACTLENNMLKLCPGNAVLAVIYSDEYEEFLRWNTVCFIASLSVLLLLVSGIRLDHRFPMWVLSMGMCFTLTSLVITYIKAVQLVTPDPVWDPAKNFQKKCTHAWIGLMTFLALLLTLRLIIWAFFIKKGKILAISTPKSKDCKGEYSTNF
;
A
#
# COMPACT_ATOMS: atom_id res chain seq x y z
N MET A 1 1.61 -12.01 -2.35
CA MET A 1 2.92 -12.35 -1.74
C MET A 1 2.92 -12.13 -0.21
N THR A 2 1.83 -12.45 0.50
CA THR A 2 1.63 -12.02 1.91
C THR A 2 1.58 -13.18 2.90
N PHE A 3 0.91 -14.28 2.54
CA PHE A 3 0.80 -15.45 3.43
C PHE A 3 2.09 -16.26 3.54
N GLN A 4 2.75 -16.54 2.40
CA GLN A 4 3.97 -17.36 2.40
C GLN A 4 5.16 -16.65 3.05
N THR A 5 5.24 -15.32 2.92
CA THR A 5 6.31 -14.55 3.54
C THR A 5 6.20 -14.66 5.06
N ALA A 6 5.04 -14.43 5.68
CA ALA A 6 4.86 -14.60 7.13
C ALA A 6 5.20 -16.01 7.68
N LEU A 7 5.20 -17.04 6.82
CA LEU A 7 5.46 -18.42 7.24
C LEU A 7 6.89 -18.88 7.00
N ASN A 8 7.55 -18.43 5.92
CA ASN A 8 8.85 -18.98 5.56
C ASN A 8 9.69 -18.08 4.62
N PRO A 9 10.57 -17.21 5.15
CA PRO A 9 10.52 -16.47 6.41
C PRO A 9 9.97 -15.03 6.15
N PRO A 10 9.39 -14.25 7.12
CA PRO A 10 9.71 -14.14 8.54
C PRO A 10 8.55 -14.51 9.49
N GLY A 11 8.89 -15.17 10.59
CA GLY A 11 7.94 -15.53 11.64
C GLY A 11 8.19 -16.93 12.16
N GLY A 12 8.26 -17.91 11.25
CA GLY A 12 8.51 -19.32 11.53
C GLY A 12 7.54 -19.88 12.57
N VAL A 13 6.53 -20.64 12.18
CA VAL A 13 5.60 -21.21 13.17
C VAL A 13 6.25 -22.37 13.91
N ARG A 14 6.15 -22.41 15.24
CA ARG A 14 6.55 -23.60 16.00
C ARG A 14 5.63 -24.76 15.61
N PRO A 15 6.12 -25.87 15.02
CA PRO A 15 5.29 -27.02 14.75
C PRO A 15 4.90 -27.74 16.06
N VAL A 16 3.76 -28.42 16.04
CA VAL A 16 3.40 -29.37 17.10
C VAL A 16 4.37 -30.54 17.03
N LYS A 17 4.98 -30.91 18.15
CA LYS A 17 5.86 -32.07 18.24
C LYS A 17 5.11 -33.20 18.91
N ASP A 18 4.84 -34.28 18.17
CA ASP A 18 4.07 -35.39 18.72
C ASP A 18 5.01 -36.43 19.36
N ASP A 19 5.53 -36.11 20.54
CA ASP A 19 6.44 -36.98 21.31
C ASP A 19 5.67 -38.10 22.07
N LYS A 20 4.51 -38.54 21.55
CA LYS A 20 3.63 -39.56 22.15
C LYS A 20 3.24 -39.25 23.61
N GLY A 21 2.94 -37.98 23.90
CA GLY A 21 2.48 -37.55 25.22
C GLY A 21 3.56 -37.45 26.30
N LYS A 22 4.85 -37.50 25.94
CA LYS A 22 5.95 -37.31 26.91
C LYS A 22 6.03 -35.88 27.48
N ASN A 23 5.61 -34.88 26.72
CA ASN A 23 5.44 -33.50 27.17
C ASN A 23 4.06 -32.99 26.70
N PRO A 24 3.10 -32.74 27.61
CA PRO A 24 1.81 -32.16 27.23
C PRO A 24 1.98 -30.75 26.62
N ASP A 25 3.03 -30.04 27.02
CA ASP A 25 3.47 -28.72 26.55
C ASP A 25 3.86 -28.65 25.06
N ASP A 26 4.07 -29.80 24.42
CA ASP A 26 4.38 -29.91 23.00
C ASP A 26 3.13 -29.93 22.11
N ILE A 27 1.97 -30.26 22.69
CA ILE A 27 0.68 -30.34 22.00
C ILE A 27 -0.30 -29.25 22.49
N ALA A 28 -0.27 -28.92 23.78
CA ALA A 28 -1.13 -27.91 24.40
C ALA A 28 -0.30 -26.93 25.24
N CYS A 29 -0.58 -25.64 25.12
CA CYS A 29 0.17 -24.62 25.84
C CYS A 29 -0.45 -24.30 27.20
N THR A 30 0.20 -24.72 28.28
CA THR A 30 -0.13 -24.33 29.66
C THR A 30 0.66 -23.07 30.04
N LEU A 31 -0.07 -21.98 30.30
CA LEU A 31 0.49 -20.76 30.88
C LEU A 31 0.65 -20.97 32.39
N GLU A 32 1.87 -21.29 32.82
CA GLU A 32 2.22 -21.22 34.23
C GLU A 32 3.36 -20.20 34.38
N ASN A 33 3.11 -19.17 35.19
CA ASN A 33 4.11 -18.20 35.68
C ASN A 33 4.75 -17.26 34.65
N ASN A 34 3.97 -16.34 34.04
CA ASN A 34 4.41 -15.07 33.38
C ASN A 34 5.69 -15.10 32.49
N MET A 35 6.16 -16.26 32.07
CA MET A 35 7.35 -16.44 31.25
C MET A 35 6.93 -16.50 29.79
N LEU A 36 7.72 -15.84 28.95
CA LEU A 36 7.58 -15.80 27.50
C LEU A 36 7.68 -17.23 26.92
N LYS A 37 6.54 -17.92 26.74
CA LYS A 37 6.47 -19.32 26.26
C LYS A 37 6.00 -19.37 24.82
N LEU A 38 6.80 -19.98 23.95
CA LEU A 38 6.48 -20.17 22.53
C LEU A 38 5.54 -21.37 22.35
N CYS A 39 4.27 -21.12 22.05
CA CYS A 39 3.28 -22.16 21.83
C CYS A 39 3.31 -22.75 20.42
N PRO A 40 2.86 -24.00 20.23
CA PRO A 40 2.68 -24.55 18.88
C PRO A 40 1.71 -23.65 18.09
N GLY A 41 2.05 -23.37 16.83
CA GLY A 41 1.30 -22.45 15.97
C GLY A 41 1.64 -20.96 16.14
N ASN A 42 2.34 -20.57 17.21
CA ASN A 42 2.85 -19.20 17.32
C ASN A 42 4.04 -18.99 16.37
N ALA A 43 4.13 -17.79 15.80
CA ALA A 43 5.33 -17.35 15.13
C ALA A 43 6.44 -17.16 16.18
N VAL A 44 7.55 -17.89 16.02
CA VAL A 44 8.78 -17.79 16.84
C VAL A 44 9.20 -16.33 16.97
N LEU A 45 9.15 -15.61 15.86
CA LEU A 45 9.62 -14.24 15.79
C LEU A 45 8.70 -13.23 16.48
N ALA A 46 7.39 -13.54 16.60
CA ALA A 46 6.46 -12.72 17.36
C ALA A 46 6.77 -12.75 18.86
N VAL A 47 7.44 -13.80 19.33
CA VAL A 47 7.82 -13.98 20.73
C VAL A 47 9.17 -13.35 21.01
N ILE A 48 10.14 -13.51 20.11
CA ILE A 48 11.52 -13.01 20.30
C ILE A 48 11.66 -11.52 19.95
N TYR A 49 11.03 -11.07 18.85
CA TYR A 49 11.11 -9.70 18.33
C TYR A 49 9.69 -9.16 18.12
N SER A 50 8.91 -9.04 19.20
CA SER A 50 7.49 -8.70 19.15
C SER A 50 7.22 -7.39 18.42
N ASP A 51 8.02 -6.35 18.70
CA ASP A 51 7.82 -5.00 18.18
C ASP A 51 8.10 -4.95 16.66
N GLU A 52 9.21 -5.53 16.22
CA GLU A 52 9.56 -5.60 14.81
C GLU A 52 8.60 -6.49 14.02
N TYR A 53 8.12 -7.57 14.63
CA TYR A 53 7.15 -8.48 14.03
C TYR A 53 5.77 -7.83 13.90
N GLU A 54 5.34 -7.05 14.89
CA GLU A 54 4.09 -6.28 14.81
C GLU A 54 4.15 -5.25 13.67
N GLU A 55 5.26 -4.51 13.55
CA GLU A 55 5.44 -3.57 12.44
C GLU A 55 5.45 -4.29 11.09
N PHE A 56 6.13 -5.43 10.97
CA PHE A 56 6.10 -6.25 9.76
C PHE A 56 4.67 -6.64 9.37
N LEU A 57 3.87 -7.15 10.32
CA LEU A 57 2.49 -7.55 10.06
C LEU A 57 1.60 -6.37 9.66
N ARG A 58 1.78 -5.22 10.31
CA ARG A 58 1.04 -4.00 10.01
C ARG A 58 1.26 -3.57 8.56
N TRP A 59 2.52 -3.42 8.15
CA TRP A 59 2.86 -2.99 6.80
C TRP A 59 2.47 -4.03 5.73
N ASN A 60 2.61 -5.32 6.04
CA ASN A 60 2.19 -6.41 5.15
C ASN A 60 0.68 -6.38 4.88
N THR A 61 -0.11 -6.19 5.93
CA THR A 61 -1.57 -6.09 5.86
C THR A 61 -2.00 -4.85 5.07
N VAL A 62 -1.35 -3.71 5.32
CA VAL A 62 -1.60 -2.48 4.55
C VAL A 62 -1.29 -2.69 3.06
N CYS A 63 -0.17 -3.33 2.72
CA CYS A 63 0.17 -3.65 1.34
C CYS A 63 -0.87 -4.55 0.68
N PHE A 64 -1.38 -5.55 1.41
CA PHE A 64 -2.39 -6.47 0.91
C PHE A 64 -3.71 -5.75 0.63
N ILE A 65 -4.21 -4.98 1.60
CA ILE A 65 -5.47 -4.21 1.45
C ILE A 65 -5.35 -3.17 0.34
N ALA A 66 -4.21 -2.47 0.25
CA ALA A 66 -3.95 -1.51 -0.80
C ALA A 66 -3.93 -2.18 -2.19
N SER A 67 -3.27 -3.33 -2.32
CA SER A 67 -3.26 -4.10 -3.56
C SER A 67 -4.65 -4.59 -3.96
N LEU A 68 -5.45 -5.08 -3.01
CA LEU A 68 -6.85 -5.46 -3.26
C LEU A 68 -7.68 -4.26 -3.71
N SER A 69 -7.48 -3.10 -3.09
CA SER A 69 -8.19 -1.88 -3.47
C SER A 69 -7.87 -1.45 -4.90
N VAL A 70 -6.59 -1.48 -5.29
CA VAL A 70 -6.16 -1.20 -6.68
C VAL A 70 -6.74 -2.23 -7.65
N LEU A 71 -6.74 -3.51 -7.28
CA LEU A 71 -7.30 -4.57 -8.12
C LEU A 71 -8.81 -4.41 -8.30
N LEU A 72 -9.55 -4.09 -7.24
CA LEU A 72 -10.99 -3.82 -7.31
C LEU A 72 -11.28 -2.62 -8.21
N LEU A 73 -10.50 -1.54 -8.12
CA LEU A 73 -10.62 -0.39 -9.02
C LEU A 73 -10.37 -0.77 -10.49
N LEU A 74 -9.42 -1.66 -10.75
CA LEU A 74 -9.11 -2.16 -12.09
C LEU A 74 -10.23 -3.07 -12.64
N VAL A 75 -10.74 -3.99 -11.82
CA VAL A 75 -11.79 -4.96 -12.20
C VAL A 75 -13.17 -4.33 -12.30
N SER A 76 -13.42 -3.21 -11.61
CA SER A 76 -14.74 -2.53 -11.60
C SER A 76 -15.18 -1.99 -12.97
N GLY A 77 -14.36 -2.11 -14.03
CA GLY A 77 -14.70 -1.67 -15.38
C GLY A 77 -14.90 -0.16 -15.48
N ILE A 78 -14.47 0.60 -14.46
CA ILE A 78 -14.49 2.06 -14.49
C ILE A 78 -13.61 2.47 -15.66
N ARG A 79 -14.18 3.21 -16.61
CA ARG A 79 -13.45 3.69 -17.77
C ARG A 79 -12.25 4.52 -17.30
N LEU A 80 -11.06 3.92 -17.35
CA LEU A 80 -9.77 4.54 -17.07
C LEU A 80 -9.41 5.64 -18.09
N ASP A 81 -10.30 5.89 -19.04
CA ASP A 81 -10.23 7.00 -19.97
C ASP A 81 -10.26 8.38 -19.26
N HIS A 82 -10.90 8.45 -18.09
CA HIS A 82 -10.90 9.68 -17.30
C HIS A 82 -9.63 9.84 -16.45
N ARG A 83 -9.08 11.07 -16.41
CA ARG A 83 -7.83 11.37 -15.70
C ARG A 83 -7.90 11.21 -14.18
N PHE A 84 -9.09 11.30 -13.59
CA PHE A 84 -9.27 11.15 -12.14
C PHE A 84 -9.11 9.69 -11.66
N PRO A 85 -9.84 8.68 -12.18
CA PRO A 85 -9.64 7.29 -11.76
C PRO A 85 -8.23 6.78 -12.06
N MET A 86 -7.63 7.19 -13.19
CA MET A 86 -6.21 6.92 -13.49
C MET A 86 -5.26 7.48 -12.42
N TRP A 87 -5.50 8.71 -11.96
CA TRP A 87 -4.70 9.30 -10.89
C TRP A 87 -4.88 8.55 -9.56
N VAL A 88 -6.11 8.20 -9.18
CA VAL A 88 -6.38 7.42 -7.97
C VAL A 88 -5.68 6.07 -8.04
N LEU A 89 -5.75 5.38 -9.18
CA LEU A 89 -5.09 4.10 -9.40
C LEU A 89 -3.57 4.25 -9.29
N SER A 90 -3.00 5.30 -9.89
CA SER A 90 -1.56 5.57 -9.79
C SER A 90 -1.11 5.87 -8.37
N MET A 91 -1.88 6.65 -7.60
CA MET A 91 -1.59 6.92 -6.19
C MET A 91 -1.70 5.65 -5.34
N GLY A 92 -2.71 4.82 -5.59
CA GLY A 92 -2.88 3.52 -4.93
C GLY A 92 -1.71 2.58 -5.21
N MET A 93 -1.20 2.55 -6.44
CA MET A 93 0.00 1.80 -6.80
C MET A 93 1.24 2.32 -6.07
N CYS A 94 1.46 3.64 -6.04
CA CYS A 94 2.58 4.23 -5.31
C CYS A 94 2.55 3.89 -3.81
N PHE A 95 1.36 3.94 -3.20
CA PHE A 95 1.16 3.56 -1.81
C PHE A 95 1.45 2.07 -1.58
N THR A 96 0.92 1.20 -2.44
CA THR A 96 1.15 -0.25 -2.40
C THR A 96 2.64 -0.57 -2.47
N LEU A 97 3.36 -0.02 -3.45
CA LEU A 97 4.80 -0.24 -3.61
C LEU A 97 5.62 0.25 -2.40
N THR A 98 5.27 1.40 -1.84
CA THR A 98 5.95 1.92 -0.63
C THR A 98 5.74 1.01 0.56
N SER A 99 4.50 0.57 0.80
CA SER A 99 4.19 -0.36 1.89
C SER A 99 4.87 -1.73 1.70
N LEU A 100 5.00 -2.20 0.46
CA LEU A 100 5.70 -3.44 0.13
C LEU A 100 7.20 -3.35 0.44
N VAL A 101 7.85 -2.24 0.07
CA VAL A 101 9.28 -2.01 0.36
C VAL A 101 9.54 -1.96 1.86
N ILE A 102 8.68 -1.26 2.63
CA ILE A 102 8.82 -1.21 4.09
C ILE A 102 8.65 -2.61 4.70
N THR A 103 7.65 -3.37 4.25
CA THR A 103 7.42 -4.76 4.68
C THR A 103 8.64 -5.62 4.40
N TYR A 104 9.22 -5.51 3.20
CA TYR A 104 10.45 -6.22 2.82
C TYR A 104 11.62 -5.87 3.74
N ILE A 105 11.84 -4.59 4.02
CA ILE A 105 12.91 -4.13 4.92
C ILE A 105 12.76 -4.76 6.31
N LYS A 106 11.54 -4.77 6.85
CA LYS A 106 11.26 -5.38 8.15
C LYS A 106 11.46 -6.89 8.13
N ALA A 107 11.03 -7.56 7.06
CA ALA A 107 11.28 -8.98 6.89
C ALA A 107 12.79 -9.32 6.87
N VAL A 108 13.59 -8.53 6.16
CA VAL A 108 15.05 -8.71 6.11
C VAL A 108 15.69 -8.49 7.48
N GLN A 109 15.28 -7.43 8.20
CA GLN A 109 15.74 -7.17 9.58
C GLN A 109 15.46 -8.36 10.51
N LEU A 110 14.26 -8.93 10.39
CA LEU A 110 13.77 -10.04 11.19
C LEU A 110 14.53 -11.36 10.96
N VAL A 111 15.13 -11.56 9.78
CA VAL A 111 15.86 -12.80 9.43
C VAL A 111 17.38 -12.63 9.43
N THR A 112 17.88 -11.40 9.54
CA THR A 112 19.32 -11.10 9.48
C THR A 112 19.86 -10.90 10.89
N PRO A 113 20.86 -11.70 11.33
CA PRO A 113 21.48 -11.52 12.63
C PRO A 113 22.30 -10.22 12.73
N ASP A 114 22.37 -9.64 13.94
CA ASP A 114 22.94 -8.32 14.22
C ASP A 114 24.35 -8.06 13.64
N PRO A 115 25.31 -8.99 13.69
CA PRO A 115 26.67 -8.76 13.15
C PRO A 115 26.69 -8.43 11.65
N VAL A 116 25.69 -8.91 10.91
CA VAL A 116 25.52 -8.65 9.47
C VAL A 116 24.60 -7.46 9.24
N TRP A 117 23.63 -7.23 10.14
CA TRP A 117 22.66 -6.15 10.02
C TRP A 117 23.26 -4.77 10.26
N ASP A 118 24.17 -4.60 11.23
CA ASP A 118 24.73 -3.28 11.57
C ASP A 118 25.35 -2.50 10.39
N PRO A 119 26.23 -3.10 9.56
CA PRO A 119 26.73 -2.41 8.36
C PRO A 119 25.64 -2.22 7.30
N ALA A 120 24.74 -3.21 7.13
CA ALA A 120 23.66 -3.18 6.14
C ALA A 120 22.60 -2.11 6.45
N LYS A 121 22.31 -1.86 7.73
CA LYS A 121 21.30 -0.92 8.22
C LYS A 121 21.53 0.50 7.72
N ASN A 122 22.79 0.94 7.71
CA ASN A 122 23.14 2.28 7.24
C ASN A 122 22.92 2.44 5.73
N PHE A 123 23.30 1.43 4.96
CA PHE A 123 23.05 1.39 3.52
C PHE A 123 21.54 1.33 3.23
N GLN A 124 20.82 0.44 3.91
CA GLN A 124 19.38 0.26 3.77
C GLN A 124 18.61 1.54 4.14
N LYS A 125 19.02 2.25 5.18
CA LYS A 125 18.43 3.55 5.57
C LYS A 125 18.58 4.59 4.46
N LYS A 126 19.76 4.67 3.83
CA LYS A 126 19.99 5.59 2.69
C LYS A 126 19.12 5.22 1.48
N CYS A 127 19.07 3.93 1.11
CA CYS A 127 18.24 3.44 0.02
C CYS A 127 16.76 3.71 0.27
N THR A 128 16.28 3.51 1.50
CA THR A 128 14.89 3.76 1.88
C THR A 128 14.56 5.25 1.78
N HIS A 129 15.45 6.13 2.24
CA HIS A 129 15.24 7.57 2.13
C HIS A 129 15.20 8.04 0.66
N ALA A 130 16.12 7.53 -0.17
CA ALA A 130 16.11 7.80 -1.61
C ALA A 130 14.82 7.32 -2.28
N TRP A 131 14.34 6.12 -1.92
CA TRP A 131 13.08 5.57 -2.41
C TRP A 131 11.87 6.44 -2.04
N ILE A 132 11.76 6.84 -0.77
CA ILE A 132 10.67 7.70 -0.30
C ILE A 132 10.69 9.04 -1.04
N GLY A 133 11.88 9.64 -1.23
CA GLY A 133 12.04 10.87 -2.02
C GLY A 133 11.54 10.70 -3.45
N LEU A 134 11.93 9.62 -4.12
CA LEU A 134 11.51 9.31 -5.49
C LEU A 134 9.98 9.12 -5.58
N MET A 135 9.39 8.31 -4.69
CA MET A 135 7.94 8.06 -4.70
C MET A 135 7.14 9.32 -4.38
N THR A 136 7.63 10.15 -3.46
CA THR A 136 7.01 11.42 -3.12
C THR A 136 7.07 12.38 -4.30
N PHE A 137 8.22 12.48 -4.96
CA PHE A 137 8.38 13.33 -6.15
C PHE A 137 7.45 12.89 -7.30
N LEU A 138 7.37 11.58 -7.57
CA LEU A 138 6.44 11.04 -8.57
C LEU A 138 4.99 11.34 -8.22
N ALA A 139 4.58 11.13 -6.96
CA ALA A 139 3.24 11.46 -6.49
C ALA A 139 2.92 12.95 -6.66
N LEU A 140 3.88 13.84 -6.34
CA LEU A 140 3.73 15.29 -6.52
C LEU A 140 3.58 15.70 -7.99
N LEU A 141 4.33 15.08 -8.91
CA LEU A 141 4.17 15.34 -10.35
C LEU A 141 2.80 14.88 -10.86
N LEU A 142 2.34 13.72 -10.40
CA LEU A 142 1.03 13.18 -10.77
C LEU A 142 -0.11 14.04 -10.21
N THR A 143 0.00 14.52 -8.97
CA THR A 143 -0.99 15.43 -8.37
C THR A 143 -1.01 16.78 -9.06
N LEU A 144 0.16 17.37 -9.38
CA LEU A 144 0.26 18.64 -10.10
C LEU A 144 -0.39 18.55 -11.48
N ARG A 145 -0.13 17.46 -12.23
CA ARG A 145 -0.75 17.23 -13.55
C ARG A 145 -2.28 17.19 -13.46
N LEU A 146 -2.81 16.62 -12.38
CA LEU A 146 -4.24 16.55 -12.12
C LEU A 146 -4.83 17.93 -11.79
N ILE A 147 -4.13 18.71 -10.94
CA ILE A 147 -4.53 20.07 -10.56
C ILE A 147 -4.57 20.98 -11.78
N ILE A 148 -3.53 20.94 -12.63
CA ILE A 148 -3.47 21.71 -13.88
C ILE A 148 -4.66 21.38 -14.77
N TRP A 149 -4.95 20.09 -14.97
CA TRP A 149 -6.10 19.66 -15.77
C TRP A 149 -7.44 20.11 -15.17
N ALA A 150 -7.61 19.99 -13.85
CA ALA A 150 -8.81 20.44 -13.15
C ALA A 150 -9.01 21.96 -13.30
N PHE A 151 -7.92 22.74 -13.25
CA PHE A 151 -7.93 24.18 -13.50
C PHE A 151 -8.38 24.52 -14.93
N PHE A 152 -7.80 23.87 -15.95
CA PHE A 152 -8.19 24.10 -17.35
C PHE A 152 -9.65 23.74 -17.62
N ILE A 153 -10.16 22.65 -17.04
CA ILE A 153 -11.58 22.30 -17.17
C ILE A 153 -12.48 23.35 -16.51
N LYS A 154 -12.15 23.81 -15.30
CA LYS A 154 -12.91 24.87 -14.64
C LYS A 154 -12.93 26.14 -15.49
N LYS A 155 -11.78 26.54 -16.07
CA LYS A 155 -11.69 27.70 -16.96
C LYS A 155 -12.54 27.53 -18.23
N GLY A 156 -12.50 26.37 -18.87
CA GLY A 156 -13.33 26.07 -20.05
C GLY A 156 -14.84 26.13 -19.76
N LYS A 157 -15.27 25.63 -18.59
CA LYS A 157 -16.68 25.72 -18.15
C LYS A 157 -17.12 27.17 -17.89
N ILE A 158 -16.26 27.99 -17.28
CA ILE A 158 -16.55 29.41 -17.03
C ILE A 158 -16.70 30.18 -18.35
N LEU A 159 -15.80 29.94 -19.31
CA LEU A 159 -15.86 30.57 -20.63
C LEU A 159 -17.14 30.20 -21.40
N ALA A 160 -17.56 28.94 -21.34
CA ALA A 160 -18.80 28.47 -21.98
C ALA A 160 -20.08 29.07 -21.37
N ILE A 161 -20.07 29.41 -20.08
CA ILE A 161 -21.18 30.11 -19.41
C ILE A 161 -21.22 31.59 -19.81
N SER A 162 -20.05 32.20 -20.04
CA SER A 162 -19.95 33.63 -20.38
C SER A 162 -20.21 33.97 -21.85
N THR A 163 -20.28 33.00 -22.76
CA THR A 163 -20.68 33.25 -24.15
C THR A 163 -22.21 33.39 -24.25
N PRO A 164 -22.75 34.60 -24.53
CA PRO A 164 -24.18 34.77 -24.75
C PRO A 164 -24.60 34.02 -26.02
N LYS A 165 -25.68 33.26 -25.94
CA LYS A 165 -26.36 32.64 -27.08
C LYS A 165 -26.85 33.79 -27.97
N SER A 166 -26.11 34.15 -29.03
CA SER A 166 -26.56 35.14 -30.00
C SER A 166 -27.83 34.58 -30.65
N LYS A 167 -28.98 35.14 -30.27
CA LYS A 167 -30.19 34.96 -31.06
C LYS A 167 -29.93 35.66 -32.39
N ASP A 168 -29.79 34.88 -33.45
CA ASP A 168 -29.84 35.38 -34.82
C ASP A 168 -31.21 36.06 -35.03
N CYS A 169 -31.23 37.38 -34.93
CA CYS A 169 -32.28 38.20 -35.51
C CYS A 169 -31.92 38.43 -36.99
N LYS A 170 -32.32 37.51 -37.87
CA LYS A 170 -32.70 37.84 -39.25
C LYS A 170 -34.23 37.78 -39.26
N GLY A 171 -34.98 38.87 -39.41
CA GLY A 171 -34.82 39.88 -40.45
C GLY A 171 -35.67 39.47 -41.64
N GLU A 172 -37.00 39.46 -41.46
CA GLU A 172 -37.97 39.24 -42.55
C GLU A 172 -38.86 40.47 -42.64
N TYR A 173 -38.42 41.43 -43.46
CA TYR A 173 -39.25 42.53 -43.98
C TYR A 173 -39.11 42.54 -45.50
N SER A 174 -40.18 42.13 -46.19
CA SER A 174 -40.53 42.44 -47.59
C SER A 174 -42.01 42.07 -47.76
N THR A 175 -42.95 43.01 -47.66
CA THR A 175 -43.50 43.91 -48.70
C THR A 175 -44.73 43.36 -49.42
N ASN A 176 -45.72 44.27 -49.59
CA ASN A 176 -46.87 44.30 -50.51
C ASN A 176 -48.20 43.69 -50.01
N PHE A 177 -49.11 44.54 -49.54
CA PHE A 177 -50.13 45.21 -50.38
C PHE A 177 -50.71 46.42 -49.67
#